data_AF-V6S090-F1
#
_entry.id   AF-V6S090-F1
#
_cell.length_a   1.000
_cell.length_b   1.000
_cell.length_c   1.000
_cell.angle_alpha   90.00
_cell.angle_beta   90.00
_cell.angle_gamma   90.00
#
_symmetry.space_group_name_H-M   'P 1'
#
loop_
_entity.id
_entity.type
_entity.pdbx_description
1 polymer ?
#
loop_
_entity_poly.entity_id
_entity_poly.type
_entity_poly.pdbx_seq_one_letter_code
_entity_poly.pdbx_strand_id
1 'polypeptide(L)'
;MVKRAISTILFLFIPILIYSQNSITKIEENRFIEKRDNKFGITDSLKNVVIPFKYDFIEYKNRRLIIRNNNLNGLFSLDNKELVPIEFEFILPRKNDRFILWKKNSINGLSDINGKTIIPLKYKSVSSIVNDEFYLTKNENNLNGVYDFNGKNIIPEEYKFYTVDENRIFATKNNKAQIIDVQNSKNNIDLDKKIELIETVRHYSIDENLFQIIKKENKYGIINSKNETIIPLIYDEIKSSQNWRYFTIKQNNKIGLINVNGTITKKPIYDSIELRKEYIVLKKKNLKDEIYSYEY
;
A
#
# COMPACT_ATOMS: atom_id res chain seq x y z
N MET A 1 -5.98 24.54 16.31
CA MET A 1 -4.60 24.54 15.75
C MET A 1 -4.36 23.17 15.11
N VAL A 2 -4.57 23.06 13.79
CA VAL A 2 -4.60 21.78 13.07
C VAL A 2 -3.17 21.30 12.84
N LYS A 3 -2.74 20.27 13.57
CA LYS A 3 -1.50 19.53 13.26
C LYS A 3 -1.78 18.67 12.02
N ARG A 4 -1.20 19.08 10.88
CA ARG A 4 -1.11 18.26 9.67
C ARG A 4 -0.39 16.96 10.02
N ALA A 5 -1.08 15.83 9.84
CA ALA A 5 -0.46 14.51 9.86
C ALA A 5 0.46 14.42 8.64
N ILE A 6 1.77 14.53 8.89
CA ILE A 6 2.79 14.22 7.89
C ILE A 6 2.69 12.70 7.69
N SER A 7 2.44 12.30 6.44
CA SER A 7 2.59 10.92 5.97
C SER A 7 4.02 10.47 6.28
N THR A 8 4.22 9.78 7.39
CA THR A 8 5.50 9.12 7.70
C THR A 8 5.67 7.96 6.73
N ILE A 9 6.29 8.26 5.58
CA ILE A 9 6.96 7.23 4.79
C ILE A 9 7.97 6.60 5.75
N LEU A 10 7.77 5.32 6.05
CA LEU A 10 8.68 4.54 6.85
C LEU A 10 10.01 4.48 6.09
N PHE A 11 10.92 5.39 6.41
CA PHE A 11 12.33 5.28 6.05
C PHE A 11 12.86 4.04 6.77
N LEU A 12 12.85 2.91 6.08
CA LEU A 12 13.85 1.90 6.33
C LEU A 12 15.19 2.58 6.02
N PHE A 13 15.83 3.09 7.07
CA PHE A 13 17.28 3.20 7.14
C PHE A 13 17.80 1.78 6.95
N ILE A 14 17.90 1.36 5.69
CA ILE A 14 18.81 0.29 5.31
C ILE A 14 20.16 0.77 5.85
N PRO A 15 20.87 -0.04 6.66
CA PRO A 15 22.20 0.34 7.09
C PRO A 15 22.94 0.76 5.83
N ILE A 16 23.50 1.97 5.86
CA ILE A 16 24.42 2.44 4.83
C ILE A 16 25.52 1.39 4.80
N LEU A 17 25.33 0.38 3.95
CA LEU A 17 26.42 -0.38 3.41
C LEU A 17 27.22 0.70 2.73
N ILE A 18 28.32 1.04 3.39
CA ILE A 18 29.40 1.82 2.86
C ILE A 18 29.84 1.02 1.63
N TYR A 19 29.16 1.24 0.51
CA TYR A 19 29.61 0.81 -0.80
C TYR A 19 30.91 1.59 -0.96
N SER A 20 32.03 0.88 -0.81
CA SER A 20 33.33 1.42 -1.11
C SER A 20 33.25 2.16 -2.44
N GLN A 21 33.81 3.37 -2.52
CA GLN A 21 33.72 4.29 -3.66
C GLN A 21 34.24 3.73 -5.01
N ASN A 22 34.61 2.45 -5.07
CA ASN A 22 35.14 1.73 -6.24
C ASN A 22 34.24 0.57 -6.72
N SER A 23 32.97 0.50 -6.32
CA SER A 23 32.11 -0.63 -6.67
C SER A 23 31.74 -0.64 -8.16
N ILE A 24 32.39 -1.53 -8.91
CA ILE A 24 31.95 -1.95 -10.24
C ILE A 24 30.83 -2.97 -10.04
N THR A 25 29.63 -2.67 -10.53
CA THR A 25 28.49 -3.59 -10.46
C THR A 25 28.29 -4.25 -11.82
N LYS A 26 28.60 -5.54 -11.93
CA LYS A 26 28.28 -6.33 -13.13
C LYS A 26 26.76 -6.49 -13.25
N ILE A 27 26.18 -6.16 -14.40
CA ILE A 27 24.73 -6.28 -14.64
C ILE A 27 24.38 -7.30 -15.72
N GLU A 28 25.29 -7.54 -16.67
CA GLU A 28 25.26 -8.66 -17.64
C GLU A 28 26.71 -9.10 -17.96
N GLU A 29 26.90 -10.14 -18.77
CA GLU A 29 28.23 -10.66 -19.13
C GLU A 29 29.20 -9.58 -19.61
N ASN A 30 28.71 -8.58 -20.35
CA ASN A 30 29.51 -7.52 -20.96
C ASN A 30 29.02 -6.09 -20.64
N ARG A 31 28.47 -5.88 -19.43
CA ARG A 31 27.97 -4.58 -18.97
C ARG A 31 28.24 -4.36 -17.48
N PHE A 32 28.86 -3.24 -17.16
CA PHE A 32 29.28 -2.88 -15.80
C PHE A 32 28.86 -1.45 -15.47
N ILE A 33 28.10 -1.27 -14.39
CA ILE A 33 27.82 0.05 -13.83
C ILE A 33 29.07 0.49 -13.06
N GLU A 34 29.58 1.66 -13.40
CA GLU A 34 30.76 2.27 -12.78
C GLU A 34 30.45 3.70 -12.35
N LYS A 35 31.24 4.21 -11.39
CA LYS A 35 31.21 5.60 -10.95
C LYS A 35 32.58 6.24 -11.19
N ARG A 36 32.61 7.37 -11.90
CA ARG A 36 33.80 8.20 -12.15
C ARG A 36 33.44 9.65 -11.88
N ASP A 37 34.29 10.40 -11.17
CA ASP A 37 34.08 11.83 -10.88
C ASP A 37 32.67 12.16 -10.36
N ASN A 38 32.17 11.34 -9.44
CA ASN A 38 30.82 11.42 -8.87
C ASN A 38 29.64 11.19 -9.82
N LYS A 39 29.88 10.79 -11.07
CA LYS A 39 28.84 10.43 -12.04
C LYS A 39 28.88 8.95 -12.38
N PHE A 40 27.72 8.39 -12.65
CA PHE A 40 27.53 7.00 -13.07
C PHE A 40 27.50 6.89 -14.59
N GLY A 41 28.10 5.82 -15.08
CA GLY A 41 28.10 5.39 -16.48
C GLY A 41 28.11 3.86 -16.57
N ILE A 42 28.08 3.34 -17.79
CA ILE A 42 28.20 1.90 -18.05
C ILE A 42 29.33 1.67 -19.04
N THR A 43 30.16 0.68 -18.74
CA THR A 43 31.18 0.19 -19.67
C THR A 43 30.94 -1.26 -20.06
N ASP A 44 31.57 -1.68 -21.15
CA ASP A 44 31.75 -3.09 -21.46
C ASP A 44 32.96 -3.69 -20.72
N SER A 45 33.26 -4.97 -20.98
CA SER A 45 34.41 -5.69 -20.41
C SER A 45 35.77 -5.17 -20.88
N LEU A 46 35.82 -4.48 -22.02
CA LEU A 46 37.02 -3.84 -22.57
C LEU A 46 37.18 -2.39 -22.08
N LYS A 47 36.34 -1.92 -21.15
CA LYS A 47 36.29 -0.55 -20.63
C LYS A 47 35.83 0.50 -21.65
N ASN A 48 35.26 0.11 -22.78
CA ASN A 48 34.60 1.04 -23.68
C ASN A 48 33.34 1.59 -23.00
N VAL A 49 33.09 2.89 -23.16
CA VAL A 49 31.93 3.56 -22.58
C VAL A 49 30.68 3.27 -23.40
N VAL A 50 29.72 2.54 -22.83
CA VAL A 50 28.40 2.27 -23.43
C VAL A 50 27.41 3.36 -23.04
N ILE A 51 27.42 3.77 -21.76
CA ILE A 51 26.63 4.89 -21.24
C ILE A 51 27.58 5.90 -20.59
N PRO A 52 27.54 7.17 -21.01
CA PRO A 52 28.49 8.18 -20.53
C PRO A 52 28.35 8.46 -19.03
N PHE A 53 29.48 8.76 -18.39
CA PHE A 53 29.58 9.14 -16.97
C PHE A 53 29.04 10.55 -16.72
N LYS A 54 27.71 10.71 -16.81
CA LYS A 54 27.03 12.00 -16.61
C LYS A 54 25.81 11.94 -15.68
N TYR A 55 25.39 10.74 -15.30
CA TYR A 55 24.17 10.52 -14.54
C TYR A 55 24.44 10.49 -13.03
N ASP A 56 23.45 10.87 -12.23
CA ASP A 56 23.59 10.91 -10.77
C ASP A 56 23.49 9.52 -10.15
N PHE A 57 22.78 8.61 -10.82
CA PHE A 57 22.63 7.21 -10.39
C PHE A 57 22.14 6.35 -11.55
N ILE A 58 22.51 5.08 -11.57
CA ILE A 58 22.02 4.06 -12.49
C ILE A 58 21.69 2.81 -11.68
N GLU A 59 20.46 2.31 -11.82
CA GLU A 59 20.01 1.06 -11.22
C GLU A 59 19.63 0.06 -12.31
N TYR A 60 20.03 -1.20 -12.18
CA TYR A 60 19.60 -2.27 -13.06
C TYR A 60 18.52 -3.13 -12.40
N LYS A 61 17.31 -3.09 -12.95
CA LYS A 61 16.14 -3.85 -12.49
C LYS A 61 15.29 -4.25 -13.68
N ASN A 62 14.66 -5.43 -13.63
CA ASN A 62 13.72 -5.86 -14.66
C ASN A 62 14.28 -5.73 -16.09
N ARG A 63 15.56 -6.14 -16.25
CA ARG A 63 16.29 -6.13 -17.53
C ARG A 63 16.36 -4.74 -18.20
N ARG A 64 16.25 -3.67 -17.40
CA ARG A 64 16.32 -2.27 -17.82
C ARG A 64 17.14 -1.44 -16.84
N LEU A 65 17.52 -0.27 -17.31
CA LEU A 65 18.26 0.72 -16.53
C LEU A 65 17.30 1.82 -16.10
N ILE A 66 17.17 2.00 -14.80
CA ILE A 66 16.54 3.18 -14.22
C ILE A 66 17.66 4.20 -14.02
N ILE A 67 17.67 5.25 -14.84
CA ILE A 67 18.73 6.25 -14.85
C ILE A 67 18.20 7.53 -14.21
N ARG A 68 18.94 8.04 -13.22
CA ARG A 68 18.61 9.27 -12.51
C ARG A 68 19.51 10.42 -12.94
N ASN A 69 18.91 11.57 -13.22
CA ASN A 69 19.59 12.82 -13.50
C ASN A 69 18.79 14.00 -12.92
N ASN A 70 19.42 14.89 -12.17
CA ASN A 70 18.78 16.03 -11.52
C ASN A 70 17.53 15.65 -10.71
N ASN A 71 17.62 14.56 -9.93
CA ASN A 71 16.53 13.99 -9.12
C ASN A 71 15.32 13.41 -9.89
N LEU A 72 15.38 13.37 -11.22
CA LEU A 72 14.37 12.74 -12.07
C LEU A 72 14.92 11.45 -12.66
N ASN A 73 14.03 10.52 -13.00
CA ASN A 73 14.35 9.17 -13.46
C ASN A 73 13.72 8.94 -14.84
N GLY A 74 14.44 8.22 -15.68
CA GLY A 74 13.97 7.66 -16.94
C GLY A 74 14.32 6.17 -17.02
N LEU A 75 13.72 5.48 -17.99
CA LEU A 75 13.96 4.06 -18.25
C LEU A 75 14.71 3.90 -19.56
N PHE A 76 15.81 3.15 -19.54
CA PHE A 76 16.69 2.97 -20.69
C PHE A 76 16.92 1.49 -20.98
N SER A 77 17.16 1.17 -22.25
CA SER A 77 17.73 -0.11 -22.65
C SER A 77 19.20 -0.19 -22.22
N LEU A 78 19.77 -1.39 -22.26
CA LEU A 78 21.20 -1.62 -22.00
C LEU A 78 22.13 -1.03 -23.07
N ASP A 79 21.57 -0.63 -24.21
CA ASP A 79 22.28 0.02 -25.33
C ASP A 79 22.03 1.53 -25.35
N ASN A 80 21.71 2.12 -24.19
CA ASN A 80 21.51 3.55 -24.00
C ASN A 80 20.33 4.15 -24.78
N LYS A 81 19.36 3.33 -25.22
CA LYS A 81 18.11 3.84 -25.82
C LYS A 81 17.17 4.31 -24.72
N GLU A 82 16.75 5.55 -24.77
CA GLU A 82 15.68 6.07 -23.91
C GLU A 82 14.34 5.40 -24.28
N LEU A 83 13.70 4.77 -23.30
CA LEU A 83 12.39 4.10 -23.44
C LEU A 83 11.30 4.91 -22.74
N VAL A 84 11.65 5.50 -21.59
CA VAL A 84 10.83 6.45 -20.83
C VAL A 84 11.72 7.65 -20.51
N PRO A 85 11.29 8.88 -20.83
CA PRO A 85 12.10 10.09 -20.63
C PRO A 85 12.41 10.34 -19.15
N ILE A 86 13.52 11.04 -18.89
CA ILE A 86 13.92 11.45 -17.55
C ILE A 86 13.04 12.61 -17.05
N GLU A 87 11.81 12.29 -16.65
CA GLU A 87 10.84 13.27 -16.12
C GLU A 87 10.06 12.79 -14.89
N PHE A 88 10.34 11.58 -14.40
CA PHE A 88 9.61 10.94 -13.31
C PHE A 88 10.38 11.04 -12.00
N GLU A 89 9.70 11.41 -10.92
CA GLU A 89 10.34 11.47 -9.60
C GLU A 89 10.68 10.07 -9.07
N PHE A 90 9.87 9.07 -9.42
CA PHE A 90 10.20 7.65 -9.20
C PHE A 90 9.75 6.79 -10.39
N ILE A 91 10.55 5.77 -10.66
CA ILE A 91 10.19 4.63 -11.52
C ILE A 91 10.33 3.39 -10.65
N LEU A 92 9.21 2.73 -10.34
CA LEU A 92 9.17 1.62 -9.39
C LEU A 92 9.03 0.30 -10.15
N PRO A 93 10.05 -0.59 -10.13
CA PRO A 93 9.96 -1.89 -10.78
C PRO A 93 8.90 -2.79 -10.12
N ARG A 94 8.22 -3.58 -10.94
CA ARG A 94 7.19 -4.57 -10.55
C ARG A 94 7.50 -5.94 -11.15
N LYS A 95 6.79 -7.00 -10.76
CA LYS A 95 6.94 -8.29 -11.46
C LYS A 95 6.61 -8.15 -12.95
N ASN A 96 7.05 -9.14 -13.73
CA ASN A 96 6.79 -9.21 -15.18
C ASN A 96 7.35 -8.03 -15.98
N ASP A 97 8.47 -7.48 -15.53
CA ASP A 97 9.22 -6.38 -16.14
C ASP A 97 8.39 -5.11 -16.40
N ARG A 98 7.54 -4.76 -15.43
CA ARG A 98 6.70 -3.56 -15.49
C ARG A 98 7.23 -2.48 -14.56
N PHE A 99 6.81 -1.25 -14.82
CA PHE A 99 7.28 -0.10 -14.07
C PHE A 99 6.11 0.84 -13.77
N ILE A 100 5.89 1.13 -12.48
CA ILE A 100 5.00 2.22 -12.09
C ILE A 100 5.78 3.52 -12.24
N LEU A 101 5.25 4.43 -13.05
CA LEU A 101 5.81 5.75 -13.28
C LEU A 101 5.11 6.75 -12.37
N TRP A 102 5.87 7.55 -11.61
CA TRP A 102 5.33 8.44 -10.59
C TRP A 102 5.84 9.88 -10.73
N LYS A 103 4.91 10.84 -10.67
CA LYS A 103 5.17 12.30 -10.76
C LYS A 103 4.49 13.03 -9.61
N LYS A 104 5.16 14.03 -9.01
CA LYS A 104 4.73 14.79 -7.80
C LYS A 104 3.26 15.17 -7.72
N ASN A 105 2.68 15.56 -8.85
CA ASN A 105 1.28 16.00 -8.94
C ASN A 105 0.30 14.82 -9.06
N SER A 106 0.70 13.65 -8.55
CA SER A 106 -0.09 12.43 -8.51
C SER A 106 -0.50 11.94 -9.90
N ILE A 107 0.37 12.09 -10.90
CA ILE A 107 0.13 11.49 -12.21
C ILE A 107 0.92 10.21 -12.27
N ASN A 108 0.23 9.10 -12.03
CA ASN A 108 0.80 7.78 -12.07
C ASN A 108 0.21 6.96 -13.20
N GLY A 109 1.00 5.99 -13.64
CA GLY A 109 0.65 5.03 -14.67
C GLY A 109 1.56 3.83 -14.58
N LEU A 110 1.37 2.89 -15.50
CA LEU A 110 2.15 1.66 -15.58
C LEU A 110 2.66 1.53 -17.00
N SER A 111 3.95 1.27 -17.17
CA SER A 111 4.53 0.92 -18.47
C SER A 111 5.02 -0.52 -18.49
N ASP A 112 5.09 -1.08 -19.69
CA ASP A 112 5.85 -2.30 -19.94
C ASP A 112 7.37 -2.02 -19.96
N ILE A 113 8.14 -3.06 -20.24
CA ILE A 113 9.60 -3.04 -20.33
C ILE A 113 10.14 -2.16 -21.48
N ASN A 114 9.33 -1.86 -22.48
CA ASN A 114 9.69 -1.04 -23.64
C ASN A 114 9.20 0.41 -23.50
N GLY A 115 8.64 0.78 -22.34
CA GLY A 115 8.09 2.11 -22.09
C GLY A 115 6.68 2.31 -22.67
N LYS A 116 6.05 1.27 -23.21
CA LYS A 116 4.66 1.37 -23.68
C LYS A 116 3.73 1.47 -22.48
N THR A 117 2.86 2.46 -22.48
CA THR A 117 1.83 2.65 -21.47
C THR A 117 0.83 1.49 -21.46
N ILE A 118 0.70 0.83 -20.30
CA ILE A 118 -0.32 -0.17 -19.97
C ILE A 118 -1.49 0.52 -19.24
N ILE A 119 -1.17 1.29 -18.17
CA ILE A 119 -2.15 2.10 -17.43
C ILE A 119 -1.82 3.58 -17.69
N PRO A 120 -2.78 4.38 -18.20
CA PRO A 120 -2.55 5.79 -18.52
C PRO A 120 -1.97 6.61 -17.36
N LEU A 121 -1.05 7.52 -17.69
CA LEU A 121 -0.47 8.50 -16.78
C LEU A 121 -1.50 9.59 -16.46
N LYS A 122 -2.49 9.29 -15.62
CA LYS A 122 -3.56 10.23 -15.23
C LYS A 122 -4.11 10.02 -13.81
N TYR A 123 -3.55 9.06 -13.08
CA TYR A 123 -4.14 8.61 -11.82
C TYR A 123 -3.37 9.10 -10.61
N LYS A 124 -4.11 9.63 -9.64
CA LYS A 124 -3.62 10.02 -8.31
C LYS A 124 -2.74 8.95 -7.67
N SER A 125 -3.16 7.69 -7.75
CA SER A 125 -2.37 6.55 -7.31
C SER A 125 -2.58 5.33 -8.21
N VAL A 126 -1.50 4.58 -8.42
CA VAL A 126 -1.53 3.23 -9.01
C VAL A 126 -0.76 2.31 -8.05
N SER A 127 -1.37 1.21 -7.64
CA SER A 127 -0.75 0.20 -6.78
C SER A 127 -1.20 -1.19 -7.19
N SER A 128 -0.33 -2.18 -7.14
CA SER A 128 -0.69 -3.56 -7.45
C SER A 128 -1.24 -4.32 -6.25
N ILE A 129 -2.01 -5.35 -6.55
CA ILE A 129 -2.49 -6.38 -5.62
C ILE A 129 -2.29 -7.75 -6.26
N VAL A 130 -2.43 -8.82 -5.47
CA VAL A 130 -2.32 -10.21 -5.95
C VAL A 130 -1.08 -10.41 -6.84
N ASN A 131 0.11 -10.14 -6.30
CA ASN A 131 1.38 -10.33 -7.02
C ASN A 131 1.48 -9.65 -8.40
N ASP A 132 0.95 -8.43 -8.56
CA ASP A 132 0.95 -7.66 -9.82
C ASP A 132 -0.01 -8.20 -10.91
N GLU A 133 -0.96 -9.07 -10.55
CA GLU A 133 -2.05 -9.53 -11.44
C GLU A 133 -3.13 -8.46 -11.67
N PHE A 134 -3.38 -7.61 -10.67
CA PHE A 134 -4.32 -6.50 -10.77
C PHE A 134 -3.70 -5.21 -10.23
N TYR A 135 -4.20 -4.08 -10.73
CA TYR A 135 -3.73 -2.75 -10.36
C TYR A 135 -4.91 -1.89 -9.93
N LEU A 136 -4.87 -1.42 -8.69
CA LEU A 136 -5.80 -0.44 -8.16
C LEU A 136 -5.40 0.94 -8.65
N THR A 137 -6.35 1.66 -9.21
CA THR A 137 -6.20 3.05 -9.63
C THR A 137 -7.03 3.95 -8.72
N LYS A 138 -6.60 5.20 -8.52
CA LYS A 138 -7.39 6.24 -7.86
C LYS A 138 -7.35 7.50 -8.71
N ASN A 139 -8.52 8.05 -9.04
CA ASN A 139 -8.62 9.29 -9.81
C ASN A 139 -8.56 10.53 -8.91
N GLU A 140 -8.60 11.72 -9.52
CA GLU A 140 -8.58 13.01 -8.83
C GLU A 140 -9.74 13.20 -7.84
N ASN A 141 -10.90 12.58 -8.12
CA ASN A 141 -12.08 12.60 -7.26
C ASN A 141 -12.00 11.60 -6.09
N ASN A 142 -10.84 10.95 -5.90
CA ASN A 142 -10.62 9.90 -4.90
C ASN A 142 -11.47 8.63 -5.08
N LEU A 143 -12.03 8.42 -6.27
CA LEU A 143 -12.71 7.18 -6.65
C LEU A 143 -11.69 6.21 -7.25
N ASN A 144 -11.96 4.92 -7.09
CA ASN A 144 -11.02 3.84 -7.29
C ASN A 144 -11.56 2.88 -8.35
N GLY A 145 -10.63 2.32 -9.11
CA GLY A 145 -10.87 1.35 -10.17
C GLY A 145 -9.86 0.22 -10.12
N VAL A 146 -10.01 -0.74 -11.03
CA VAL A 146 -9.13 -1.89 -11.17
C VAL A 146 -8.82 -2.15 -12.63
N TYR A 147 -7.53 -2.27 -12.92
CA TYR A 147 -7.01 -2.78 -14.18
C TYR A 147 -6.52 -4.22 -14.00
N ASP A 148 -6.76 -5.07 -14.98
CA ASP A 148 -6.16 -6.40 -15.02
C ASP A 148 -4.69 -6.35 -15.49
N PHE A 149 -4.04 -7.51 -15.48
CA PHE A 149 -2.68 -7.66 -15.96
C PHE A 149 -2.51 -7.15 -17.40
N ASN A 150 -3.48 -7.33 -18.29
CA ASN A 150 -3.36 -6.91 -19.69
C ASN A 150 -3.60 -5.41 -19.91
N GLY A 151 -3.88 -4.65 -18.84
CA GLY A 151 -4.21 -3.23 -18.94
C GLY A 151 -5.66 -2.97 -19.34
N LYS A 152 -6.55 -3.96 -19.23
CA LYS A 152 -7.98 -3.75 -19.38
C LYS A 152 -8.54 -3.17 -18.09
N ASN A 153 -9.26 -2.06 -18.20
CA ASN A 153 -10.04 -1.51 -17.09
C ASN A 153 -11.25 -2.43 -16.85
N ILE A 154 -11.20 -3.24 -15.79
CA ILE A 154 -12.27 -4.18 -15.43
C ILE A 154 -13.25 -3.57 -14.42
N ILE A 155 -12.81 -2.58 -13.64
CA ILE A 155 -13.64 -1.80 -12.72
C ILE A 155 -13.31 -0.31 -12.91
N PRO A 156 -14.21 0.48 -13.51
CA PRO A 156 -14.00 1.92 -13.69
C PRO A 156 -13.86 2.65 -12.35
N GLU A 157 -13.22 3.83 -12.36
CA GLU A 157 -12.97 4.65 -11.17
C GLU A 157 -14.24 5.35 -10.62
N GLU A 158 -15.21 4.55 -10.19
CA GLU A 158 -16.53 4.97 -9.72
C GLU A 158 -16.82 4.51 -8.28
N TYR A 159 -15.85 3.85 -7.64
CA TYR A 159 -16.01 3.25 -6.31
C TYR A 159 -15.16 3.94 -5.24
N LYS A 160 -15.64 4.02 -4.00
CA LYS A 160 -14.78 4.25 -2.84
C LYS A 160 -14.34 2.90 -2.29
N PHE A 161 -13.03 2.60 -2.32
CA PHE A 161 -12.48 1.38 -1.71
C PHE A 161 -12.11 1.62 -0.25
N TYR A 162 -12.33 0.59 0.56
CA TYR A 162 -11.99 0.52 1.98
C TYR A 162 -10.89 -0.53 2.18
N THR A 163 -11.20 -1.67 2.82
CA THR A 163 -10.28 -2.81 2.93
C THR A 163 -10.15 -3.54 1.59
N VAL A 164 -8.91 -3.89 1.24
CA VAL A 164 -8.55 -4.75 0.12
C VAL A 164 -7.90 -6.00 0.71
N ASP A 165 -8.54 -7.14 0.56
CA ASP A 165 -8.13 -8.45 1.08
C ASP A 165 -7.85 -9.36 -0.11
N GLU A 166 -6.58 -9.52 -0.48
CA GLU A 166 -6.15 -10.22 -1.70
C GLU A 166 -6.89 -9.73 -2.97
N ASN A 167 -7.79 -10.56 -3.51
CA ASN A 167 -8.61 -10.28 -4.69
C ASN A 167 -10.01 -9.72 -4.33
N ARG A 168 -10.32 -9.53 -3.05
CA ARG A 168 -11.62 -9.03 -2.59
C ARG A 168 -11.53 -7.62 -2.04
N ILE A 169 -12.48 -6.76 -2.40
CA ILE A 169 -12.44 -5.35 -2.06
C ILE A 169 -13.76 -4.93 -1.44
N PHE A 170 -13.71 -4.41 -0.22
CA PHE A 170 -14.82 -3.69 0.38
C PHE A 170 -14.95 -2.33 -0.29
N ALA A 171 -16.09 -2.08 -0.92
CA ALA A 171 -16.30 -0.89 -1.73
C ALA A 171 -17.69 -0.32 -1.54
N THR A 172 -17.82 1.00 -1.76
CA THR A 172 -19.11 1.64 -1.95
C THR A 172 -19.22 2.32 -3.31
N LYS A 173 -20.41 2.27 -3.90
CA LYS A 173 -20.81 3.05 -5.07
C LYS A 173 -22.25 3.50 -4.90
N ASN A 174 -22.53 4.78 -5.12
CA ASN A 174 -23.87 5.36 -4.94
C ASN A 174 -24.48 5.00 -3.58
N ASN A 175 -23.69 5.09 -2.50
CA ASN A 175 -24.04 4.74 -1.13
C ASN A 175 -24.46 3.27 -0.90
N LYS A 176 -24.21 2.37 -1.85
CA LYS A 176 -24.40 0.92 -1.66
C LYS A 176 -23.06 0.28 -1.33
N ALA A 177 -22.99 -0.43 -0.22
CA ALA A 177 -21.83 -1.20 0.20
C ALA A 177 -21.84 -2.59 -0.44
N GLN A 178 -20.68 -3.06 -0.87
CA GLN A 178 -20.50 -4.39 -1.46
C GLN A 178 -19.07 -4.91 -1.23
N ILE A 179 -18.89 -6.20 -1.43
CA ILE A 179 -17.59 -6.85 -1.55
C ILE A 179 -17.42 -7.23 -3.02
N ILE A 180 -16.41 -6.66 -3.67
CA ILE A 180 -16.09 -6.92 -5.07
C ILE A 180 -15.04 -8.03 -5.12
N ASP A 181 -15.27 -9.07 -5.92
CA ASP A 181 -14.26 -10.05 -6.29
C ASP A 181 -13.67 -9.66 -7.65
N VAL A 182 -12.40 -9.23 -7.67
CA VAL A 182 -11.76 -8.73 -8.89
C VAL A 182 -11.44 -9.83 -9.90
N GLN A 183 -11.44 -11.10 -9.47
CA GLN A 183 -11.21 -12.24 -10.37
C GLN A 183 -12.50 -12.66 -11.06
N ASN A 184 -13.64 -12.63 -10.35
CA ASN A 184 -14.92 -13.01 -10.92
C ASN A 184 -16.07 -12.16 -10.37
N SER A 185 -16.55 -11.22 -11.18
CA SER A 185 -17.62 -10.30 -10.79
C SER A 185 -18.95 -10.98 -10.41
N LYS A 186 -19.17 -12.26 -10.78
CA LYS A 186 -20.34 -13.04 -10.35
C LYS A 186 -20.30 -13.38 -8.85
N ASN A 187 -19.12 -13.33 -8.24
CA ASN A 187 -18.92 -13.58 -6.82
C ASN A 187 -19.02 -12.30 -5.98
N ASN A 188 -19.38 -11.16 -6.58
CA ASN A 188 -19.62 -9.93 -5.84
C ASN A 188 -20.76 -10.14 -4.83
N ILE A 189 -20.60 -9.57 -3.63
CA ILE A 189 -21.58 -9.66 -2.56
C ILE A 189 -22.12 -8.26 -2.29
N ASP A 190 -23.39 -8.03 -2.62
CA ASP A 190 -24.11 -6.84 -2.15
C ASP A 190 -24.37 -6.95 -0.65
N LEU A 191 -23.95 -5.96 0.12
CA LEU A 191 -24.23 -5.89 1.55
C LEU A 191 -25.62 -5.27 1.76
N ASP A 192 -26.20 -5.52 2.95
CA ASP A 192 -27.46 -4.89 3.36
C ASP A 192 -27.37 -3.37 3.18
N LYS A 193 -28.42 -2.74 2.62
CA LYS A 193 -28.48 -1.31 2.33
C LYS A 193 -28.25 -0.42 3.55
N LYS A 194 -28.49 -0.93 4.76
CA LYS A 194 -28.27 -0.22 6.03
C LYS A 194 -26.83 -0.35 6.54
N ILE A 195 -25.97 -1.13 5.87
CA ILE A 195 -24.56 -1.28 6.23
C ILE A 195 -23.75 -0.09 5.70
N GLU A 196 -23.05 0.56 6.62
CA GLU A 196 -22.04 1.57 6.38
C GLU A 196 -20.65 0.94 6.60
N LEU A 197 -19.73 1.15 5.65
CA LEU A 197 -18.34 0.76 5.80
C LEU A 197 -17.58 1.85 6.54
N ILE A 198 -16.85 1.48 7.59
CA ILE A 198 -16.08 2.41 8.42
C ILE A 198 -14.62 2.42 7.95
N GLU A 199 -14.08 3.61 7.69
CA GLU A 199 -12.69 3.76 7.27
C GLU A 199 -11.75 3.37 8.43
N THR A 200 -10.86 2.42 8.18
CA THR A 200 -9.91 1.90 9.18
C THR A 200 -8.50 2.38 8.87
N VAL A 201 -7.65 2.39 9.89
CA VAL A 201 -6.21 2.58 9.66
C VAL A 201 -5.72 1.38 8.86
N ARG A 202 -5.14 1.63 7.68
CA ARG A 202 -4.58 0.57 6.83
C ARG A 202 -3.42 -0.09 7.55
N HIS A 203 -3.57 -1.37 7.87
CA HIS A 203 -2.48 -2.20 8.36
C HIS A 203 -2.04 -3.11 7.22
N TYR A 204 -0.79 -2.97 6.79
CA TYR A 204 -0.15 -3.90 5.88
C TYR A 204 0.46 -5.03 6.73
N SER A 205 -0.37 -5.92 7.28
CA SER A 205 0.12 -7.22 7.76
C SER A 205 0.19 -8.14 6.55
N ILE A 206 1.42 -8.48 6.17
CA ILE A 206 1.69 -9.58 5.26
C ILE A 206 1.20 -10.85 5.98
N ASP A 207 0.36 -11.64 5.32
CA ASP A 207 -0.15 -12.97 5.74
C ASP A 207 -1.43 -13.05 6.59
N GLU A 208 -2.23 -12.00 6.75
CA GLU A 208 -3.51 -12.11 7.50
C GLU A 208 -4.73 -11.61 6.72
N ASN A 209 -5.80 -12.41 6.73
CA ASN A 209 -7.11 -12.08 6.17
C ASN A 209 -7.56 -10.72 6.71
N LEU A 210 -7.70 -9.74 5.82
CA LEU A 210 -8.08 -8.40 6.20
C LEU A 210 -9.60 -8.30 6.41
N PHE A 211 -9.97 -7.57 7.44
CA PHE A 211 -11.36 -7.41 7.87
C PHE A 211 -11.86 -5.98 7.66
N GLN A 212 -13.18 -5.82 7.74
CA GLN A 212 -13.83 -4.52 7.59
C GLN A 212 -14.73 -4.25 8.80
N ILE A 213 -14.52 -3.10 9.45
CA ILE A 213 -15.46 -2.60 10.45
C ILE A 213 -16.70 -2.10 9.70
N ILE A 214 -17.85 -2.60 10.10
CA ILE A 214 -19.14 -2.18 9.56
C ILE A 214 -20.01 -1.59 10.67
N LYS A 215 -20.89 -0.69 10.28
CA LYS A 215 -21.95 -0.17 11.13
C LYS A 215 -23.29 -0.43 10.46
N LYS A 216 -24.29 -0.85 11.22
CA LYS A 216 -25.67 -0.88 10.75
C LYS A 216 -26.57 -0.34 11.85
N GLU A 217 -27.40 0.64 11.46
CA GLU A 217 -28.19 1.47 12.37
C GLU A 217 -27.28 2.22 13.35
N ASN A 218 -27.06 1.69 14.56
CA ASN A 218 -26.17 2.28 15.57
C ASN A 218 -25.21 1.27 16.22
N LYS A 219 -25.11 0.07 15.65
CA LYS A 219 -24.23 -0.98 16.17
C LYS A 219 -23.10 -1.26 15.19
N TYR A 220 -21.95 -1.58 15.76
CA TYR A 220 -20.72 -1.88 15.05
C TYR A 220 -20.37 -3.36 15.19
N GLY A 221 -19.80 -3.90 14.12
CA GLY A 221 -19.29 -5.26 14.03
C GLY A 221 -18.13 -5.32 13.04
N ILE A 222 -17.57 -6.52 12.88
CA ILE A 222 -16.48 -6.78 11.93
C ILE A 222 -16.85 -7.99 11.07
N ILE A 223 -16.69 -7.85 9.76
CA ILE A 223 -16.86 -8.95 8.80
C ILE A 223 -15.57 -9.19 8.02
N ASN A 224 -15.38 -10.41 7.54
CA ASN A 224 -14.31 -10.76 6.60
C ASN A 224 -14.77 -10.59 5.14
N SER A 225 -13.84 -10.77 4.20
CA SER A 225 -14.10 -10.68 2.75
C SER A 225 -15.04 -11.77 2.20
N LYS A 226 -15.36 -12.79 2.98
CA LYS A 226 -16.40 -13.81 2.68
C LYS A 226 -17.79 -13.40 3.18
N ASN A 227 -17.92 -12.20 3.74
CA ASN A 227 -19.13 -11.70 4.41
C ASN A 227 -19.52 -12.51 5.66
N GLU A 228 -18.55 -13.17 6.30
CA GLU A 228 -18.74 -13.87 7.56
C GLU A 228 -18.51 -12.88 8.71
N THR A 229 -19.35 -12.94 9.73
CA THR A 229 -19.22 -12.10 10.93
C THR A 229 -18.10 -12.63 11.83
N ILE A 230 -17.05 -11.83 12.00
CA ILE A 230 -15.98 -12.10 12.98
C ILE A 230 -16.39 -11.54 14.34
N ILE A 231 -16.81 -10.27 14.37
CA ILE A 231 -17.28 -9.61 15.59
C ILE A 231 -18.75 -9.21 15.38
N PRO A 232 -19.68 -9.73 16.21
CA PRO A 232 -21.11 -9.44 16.08
C PRO A 232 -21.42 -7.95 16.10
N LEU A 233 -22.44 -7.56 15.33
CA LEU A 233 -22.91 -6.19 15.21
C LEU A 233 -23.75 -5.75 16.43
N ILE A 234 -23.15 -5.76 17.61
CA ILE A 234 -23.83 -5.50 18.90
C ILE A 234 -23.19 -4.36 19.71
N TYR A 235 -22.01 -3.89 19.31
CA TYR A 235 -21.23 -2.89 20.05
C TYR A 235 -21.63 -1.47 19.68
N ASP A 236 -21.57 -0.55 20.65
CA ASP A 236 -21.87 0.87 20.45
C ASP A 236 -20.77 1.55 19.62
N GLU A 237 -19.55 1.03 19.67
CA GLU A 237 -18.40 1.50 18.89
C GLU A 237 -17.34 0.39 18.78
N ILE A 238 -16.67 0.31 17.64
CA ILE A 238 -15.43 -0.45 17.45
C ILE A 238 -14.39 0.49 16.84
N LYS A 239 -13.22 0.61 17.47
CA LYS A 239 -12.09 1.37 16.93
C LYS A 239 -10.88 0.49 16.70
N SER A 240 -10.30 0.64 15.50
CA SER A 240 -8.96 0.11 15.20
C SER A 240 -7.89 0.93 15.93
N SER A 241 -6.74 0.30 16.15
CA SER A 241 -5.58 0.90 16.80
C SER A 241 -4.33 0.70 15.95
N GLN A 242 -3.20 1.30 16.32
CA GLN A 242 -1.92 1.02 15.65
C GLN A 242 -1.47 -0.44 15.78
N ASN A 243 -1.97 -1.15 16.80
CA ASN A 243 -1.81 -2.59 16.89
C ASN A 243 -2.97 -3.25 16.14
N TRP A 244 -2.66 -3.84 15.00
CA TRP A 244 -3.63 -4.47 14.12
C TRP A 244 -4.34 -5.69 14.76
N ARG A 245 -3.75 -6.31 15.80
CA ARG A 245 -4.30 -7.48 16.51
C ARG A 245 -5.46 -7.16 17.45
N TYR A 246 -5.66 -5.89 17.81
CA TYR A 246 -6.60 -5.51 18.85
C TYR A 246 -7.48 -4.33 18.45
N PHE A 247 -8.73 -4.39 18.89
CA PHE A 247 -9.70 -3.30 18.80
C PHE A 247 -10.22 -2.94 20.18
N THR A 248 -10.54 -1.67 20.36
CA THR A 248 -11.38 -1.26 21.50
C THR A 248 -12.85 -1.39 21.12
N ILE A 249 -13.62 -2.03 21.98
CA ILE A 249 -15.07 -2.16 21.86
C ILE A 249 -15.75 -1.30 22.92
N LYS A 250 -16.82 -0.60 22.57
CA LYS A 250 -17.64 0.14 23.53
C LYS A 250 -19.00 -0.53 23.70
N GLN A 251 -19.43 -0.70 24.95
CA GLN A 251 -20.75 -1.19 25.29
C GLN A 251 -21.21 -0.53 26.60
N ASN A 252 -22.41 0.05 26.62
CA ASN A 252 -23.00 0.68 27.81
C ASN A 252 -22.06 1.71 28.47
N ASN A 253 -21.44 2.56 27.66
CA ASN A 253 -20.46 3.57 28.08
C ASN A 253 -19.16 3.06 28.72
N LYS A 254 -18.90 1.75 28.66
CA LYS A 254 -17.62 1.17 29.08
C LYS A 254 -16.85 0.63 27.88
N ILE A 255 -15.53 0.63 28.00
CA ILE A 255 -14.59 0.21 26.97
C ILE A 255 -13.98 -1.14 27.36
N GLY A 256 -13.93 -2.05 26.39
CA GLY A 256 -13.26 -3.33 26.47
C GLY A 256 -12.25 -3.49 25.34
N LEU A 257 -11.54 -4.61 25.35
CA LEU A 257 -10.54 -4.98 24.37
C LEU A 257 -10.91 -6.34 23.77
N ILE A 258 -10.86 -6.44 22.45
CA ILE A 258 -11.14 -7.65 21.68
C ILE A 258 -9.99 -7.86 20.69
N ASN A 259 -9.57 -9.11 20.47
CA ASN A 259 -8.57 -9.42 19.46
C ASN A 259 -9.19 -9.63 18.07
N VAL A 260 -8.34 -9.79 17.05
CA VAL A 260 -8.75 -10.07 15.65
C VAL A 260 -9.57 -11.33 15.46
N ASN A 261 -9.47 -12.29 16.37
CA ASN A 261 -10.27 -13.52 16.34
C ASN A 261 -11.64 -13.35 17.03
N GLY A 262 -11.99 -12.15 17.47
CA GLY A 262 -13.24 -11.88 18.19
C GLY A 262 -13.24 -12.31 19.66
N THR A 263 -12.08 -12.69 20.22
CA THR A 263 -11.96 -13.04 21.64
C THR A 263 -11.86 -11.78 22.50
N ILE A 264 -12.77 -11.62 23.45
CA ILE A 264 -12.75 -10.50 24.40
C ILE A 264 -11.61 -10.72 25.41
N THR A 265 -10.51 -9.99 25.24
CA THR A 265 -9.35 -10.05 26.15
C THR A 265 -9.55 -9.18 27.38
N LYS A 266 -10.31 -8.08 27.26
CA LYS A 266 -10.76 -7.27 28.41
C LYS A 266 -12.23 -6.95 28.26
N LYS A 267 -13.03 -7.35 29.26
CA LYS A 267 -14.47 -7.05 29.29
C LYS A 267 -14.72 -5.53 29.27
N PRO A 268 -15.83 -5.04 28.70
CA PRO A 268 -16.20 -3.62 28.72
C PRO A 268 -16.54 -3.12 30.13
N ILE A 269 -15.52 -2.85 30.95
CA ILE A 269 -15.66 -2.34 32.33
C ILE A 269 -14.80 -1.09 32.58
N TYR A 270 -13.97 -0.70 31.61
CA TYR A 270 -13.02 0.40 31.74
C TYR A 270 -13.66 1.70 31.25
N ASP A 271 -13.26 2.83 31.82
CA ASP A 271 -13.69 4.15 31.36
C ASP A 271 -12.90 4.60 30.14
N SER A 272 -11.63 4.18 30.03
CA SER A 272 -10.86 4.29 28.79
C SER A 272 -9.78 3.21 28.68
N ILE A 273 -9.40 2.91 27.44
CA ILE A 273 -8.27 2.04 27.11
C ILE A 273 -7.38 2.79 26.12
N GLU A 274 -6.10 2.94 26.45
CA GLU A 274 -5.11 3.54 25.56
C GLU A 274 -4.16 2.46 25.05
N LEU A 275 -4.15 2.27 23.73
CA LEU A 275 -3.27 1.31 23.05
C LEU A 275 -1.98 2.05 22.66
N ARG A 276 -0.87 1.71 23.34
CA ARG A 276 0.47 2.24 23.07
C ARG A 276 1.26 1.22 22.24
N LYS A 277 2.41 1.60 21.70
CA LYS A 277 3.22 0.72 20.84
C LYS A 277 3.63 -0.58 21.56
N GLU A 278 3.92 -0.51 22.85
CA GLU A 278 4.53 -1.62 23.61
C GLU A 278 3.61 -2.20 24.69
N TYR A 279 2.59 -1.44 25.11
CA TYR A 279 1.69 -1.84 26.20
C TYR A 279 0.32 -1.17 26.08
N ILE A 280 -0.60 -1.61 26.91
CA ILE A 280 -1.97 -1.11 27.00
C ILE A 280 -2.17 -0.48 28.38
N VAL A 281 -2.76 0.71 28.42
CA VAL A 281 -3.17 1.36 29.66
C VAL A 281 -4.68 1.23 29.82
N LEU A 282 -5.10 0.61 30.90
CA LEU A 282 -6.50 0.43 31.24
C LEU A 282 -6.87 1.38 32.38
N LYS A 283 -7.88 2.22 32.17
CA LYS A 283 -8.26 3.27 33.13
C LYS A 283 -9.66 3.06 33.65
N LYS A 284 -9.81 3.14 34.98
CA LYS A 284 -11.10 3.18 35.68
C LYS A 284 -11.15 4.42 36.55
N LYS A 285 -12.29 5.09 36.60
CA LYS A 285 -12.50 6.29 37.40
C LYS A 285 -12.17 6.00 38.87
N ASN A 286 -11.38 6.89 39.48
CA ASN A 286 -10.95 6.82 40.88
C ASN A 286 -10.10 5.58 41.24
N LEU A 287 -9.53 4.88 40.26
CA LEU A 287 -8.59 3.78 40.48
C LEU A 287 -7.25 4.09 39.82
N LYS A 288 -6.18 3.46 40.30
CA LYS A 288 -4.87 3.53 39.64
C LYS A 288 -4.96 2.85 38.26
N ASP A 289 -4.26 3.44 37.29
CA ASP A 289 -4.13 2.87 35.96
C ASP A 289 -3.50 1.47 36.01
N GLU A 290 -4.05 0.54 35.24
CA GLU A 290 -3.50 -0.81 35.10
C GLU A 290 -2.71 -0.89 33.78
N ILE A 291 -1.49 -1.44 33.82
CA ILE A 291 -0.66 -1.66 32.62
C ILE A 291 -0.77 -3.12 32.22
N TYR A 292 -1.00 -3.37 30.95
CA TYR A 292 -1.16 -4.71 30.39
C TYR A 292 -0.30 -4.86 29.13
N SER A 293 0.51 -5.91 29.09
CA SER A 293 1.33 -6.24 27.91
C SER A 293 0.48 -6.89 26.84
N TYR A 294 0.87 -6.71 25.58
CA TYR A 294 0.27 -7.49 24.49
C TYR A 294 0.58 -8.98 24.65
N GLU A 295 -0.40 -9.84 24.39
CA GLU A 295 -0.19 -11.29 24.27
C GLU A 295 0.30 -11.54 22.83
N TYR A 296 1.49 -12.14 22.69
CA TYR A 296 2.12 -12.46 21.41
C TYR A 296 1.87 -13.92 21.02
#